data_AF-A0A7D3X016-F1
#
_entry.id   AF-A0A7D3X016-F1
#
_cell.length_a   1.000
_cell.length_b   1.000
_cell.length_c   1.000
_cell.angle_alpha   90.00
_cell.angle_beta   90.00
_cell.angle_gamma   90.00
#
_symmetry.space_group_name_H-M   'P 1'
#
loop_
_entity.id
_entity.type
_entity.pdbx_description
1 polymer ?
#
loop_
_entity_poly.entity_id
_entity_poly.type
_entity_poly.pdbx_seq_one_letter_code
_entity_poly.pdbx_strand_id
1 'polypeptide(L)'
;MNVFNRQGLYYFTPDGRVYADPTDFTDAGLAAVGPQSRGAFEVNGAEMTVKWDQGAPETHPYKSDPTGFEWNGSFVGIGPFADAKQLVGTFEGHNDAVTVDANSTAVYRTLVFQPDGTFTRDNYAAIHLDSRPSTGADPGAAPGTVADGSASSQQAGHWSLDGWFLTLTDAQGTIRALAFPLDQDDKTDKLNRFRFNSTTYRAAGS
;
A
#
# COMPACT_ATOMS: atom_id res chain seq x y z
N MET A 1 -3.43 -0.69 -24.94
CA MET A 1 -4.20 -0.66 -23.69
C MET A 1 -3.21 -0.90 -22.57
N ASN A 2 -2.79 0.17 -21.88
CA ASN A 2 -1.73 0.09 -20.86
C ASN A 2 -2.33 -0.54 -19.61
N VAL A 3 -2.08 -1.83 -19.39
CA VAL A 3 -2.41 -2.49 -18.12
C VAL A 3 -1.29 -2.13 -17.15
N PHE A 4 -1.52 -1.09 -16.36
CA PHE A 4 -0.67 -0.74 -15.24
C PHE A 4 -0.57 -1.94 -14.28
N ASN A 5 0.64 -2.21 -13.79
CA ASN A 5 0.94 -3.08 -12.65
C ASN A 5 -0.06 -2.81 -11.49
N ARG A 6 -1.18 -3.53 -11.45
CA ARG A 6 -2.15 -3.42 -10.36
C ARG A 6 -1.72 -4.40 -9.28
N GLN A 7 -0.88 -3.94 -8.36
CA GLN A 7 -0.64 -4.65 -7.11
C GLN A 7 -1.90 -4.51 -6.25
N GLY A 8 -2.75 -5.54 -6.29
CA GLY A 8 -3.95 -5.66 -5.45
C GLY A 8 -3.76 -6.69 -4.35
N LEU A 9 -4.43 -6.50 -3.22
CA LEU A 9 -4.50 -7.52 -2.18
C LEU A 9 -5.66 -8.46 -2.52
N TYR A 10 -5.41 -9.76 -2.48
CA TYR A 10 -6.46 -10.76 -2.65
C TYR A 10 -6.50 -11.68 -1.44
N TYR A 11 -7.71 -12.01 -1.00
CA TYR A 11 -7.94 -12.95 0.08
C TYR A 11 -8.76 -14.13 -0.43
N PHE A 12 -8.15 -15.31 -0.47
CA PHE A 12 -8.76 -16.58 -0.85
C PHE A 12 -9.02 -17.39 0.41
N THR A 13 -10.28 -17.72 0.67
CA THR A 13 -10.69 -18.45 1.87
C THR A 13 -10.72 -19.97 1.62
N PRO A 14 -10.58 -20.79 2.68
CA PRO A 14 -10.66 -22.25 2.55
C PRO A 14 -12.02 -22.77 2.06
N ASP A 15 -13.11 -22.01 2.25
CA ASP A 15 -14.46 -22.35 1.79
C ASP A 15 -14.75 -21.92 0.34
N GLY A 16 -13.72 -21.49 -0.40
CA GLY A 16 -13.83 -21.20 -1.84
C GLY A 16 -14.35 -19.79 -2.14
N ARG A 17 -14.16 -18.81 -1.25
CA ARG A 17 -14.46 -17.39 -1.50
C ARG A 17 -13.21 -16.60 -1.84
N VAL A 18 -13.39 -15.58 -2.67
CA VAL A 18 -12.32 -14.63 -3.01
C VAL A 18 -12.80 -13.21 -2.78
N TYR A 19 -11.92 -12.37 -2.25
CA TYR A 19 -12.13 -10.95 -2.03
C TYR A 19 -10.93 -10.19 -2.59
N ALA A 20 -11.19 -9.14 -3.38
CA ALA A 20 -10.20 -8.21 -3.88
C ALA A 20 -10.22 -6.93 -3.04
N ASP A 21 -9.04 -6.51 -2.61
CA ASP A 21 -8.74 -5.36 -1.76
C ASP A 21 -9.65 -5.25 -0.50
N PRO A 22 -9.81 -6.32 0.31
CA PRO A 22 -10.51 -6.21 1.57
C PRO A 22 -9.77 -5.25 2.51
N THR A 23 -10.51 -4.46 3.29
CA THR A 23 -9.95 -3.56 4.30
C THR A 23 -9.86 -4.21 5.69
N ASP A 24 -10.57 -5.32 5.87
CA ASP A 24 -10.64 -6.11 7.10
C ASP A 24 -11.03 -7.56 6.74
N PHE A 25 -10.58 -8.52 7.55
CA PHE A 25 -10.83 -9.96 7.39
C PHE A 25 -11.91 -10.49 8.33
N THR A 26 -12.55 -9.63 9.14
CA THR A 26 -13.74 -10.02 9.88
C THR A 26 -14.91 -10.31 8.94
N ASP A 27 -15.88 -11.11 9.38
CA ASP A 27 -17.10 -11.39 8.61
C ASP A 27 -17.81 -10.11 8.15
N ALA A 28 -17.86 -9.09 9.01
CA ALA A 28 -18.44 -7.79 8.68
C ALA A 28 -17.63 -7.04 7.63
N GLY A 29 -16.29 -7.05 7.75
CA GLY A 29 -15.39 -6.45 6.76
C GLY A 29 -15.50 -7.10 5.38
N LEU A 30 -15.52 -8.44 5.35
CA LEU A 30 -15.68 -9.21 4.12
C LEU A 30 -17.09 -9.03 3.50
N ALA A 31 -18.13 -8.93 4.33
CA ALA A 31 -19.49 -8.64 3.87
C ALA A 31 -19.63 -7.22 3.29
N ALA A 32 -18.79 -6.27 3.71
CA ALA A 32 -18.76 -4.90 3.20
C ALA A 32 -18.00 -4.77 1.86
N VAL A 33 -17.20 -5.78 1.47
CA VAL A 33 -16.57 -5.81 0.14
C VAL A 33 -17.67 -5.84 -0.93
N GLY A 34 -17.60 -4.91 -1.88
CA GLY A 34 -18.60 -4.76 -2.92
C GLY A 34 -18.71 -5.98 -3.83
N PRO A 35 -19.89 -6.24 -4.44
CA PRO A 35 -20.15 -7.47 -5.22
C PRO A 35 -19.26 -7.61 -6.47
N GLN A 36 -18.69 -6.52 -6.97
CA GLN A 36 -17.72 -6.52 -8.07
C GLN A 36 -16.29 -6.95 -7.64
N SER A 37 -16.05 -7.03 -6.33
CA SER A 37 -14.74 -7.30 -5.71
C SER A 37 -14.78 -8.51 -4.78
N ARG A 38 -15.86 -9.30 -4.83
CA ARG A 38 -15.96 -10.57 -4.11
C ARG A 38 -16.66 -11.62 -4.95
N GLY A 39 -16.42 -12.88 -4.65
CA GLY A 39 -17.02 -13.98 -5.39
C GLY A 39 -16.68 -15.34 -4.82
N ALA A 40 -16.86 -16.37 -5.65
CA ALA A 40 -16.40 -17.71 -5.39
C ALA A 40 -15.26 -18.08 -6.35
N PHE A 41 -14.36 -18.95 -5.92
CA PHE A 41 -13.34 -19.52 -6.78
C PHE A 41 -13.36 -21.05 -6.72
N GLU A 42 -12.95 -21.66 -7.83
CA GLU A 42 -12.83 -23.11 -7.95
C GLU A 42 -11.56 -23.43 -8.73
N VAL A 43 -10.80 -24.42 -8.26
CA VAL A 43 -9.60 -24.92 -8.93
C VAL A 43 -9.91 -26.30 -9.49
N ASN A 44 -9.82 -26.43 -10.81
CA ASN A 44 -10.10 -27.66 -11.55
C ASN A 44 -8.86 -28.08 -12.36
N GLY A 45 -8.03 -28.92 -11.74
CA GLY A 45 -6.78 -29.37 -12.34
C GLY A 45 -5.80 -28.21 -12.54
N ALA A 46 -5.50 -27.89 -13.80
CA ALA A 46 -4.56 -26.82 -14.18
C ALA A 46 -5.25 -25.48 -14.49
N GLU A 47 -6.52 -25.32 -14.12
CA GLU A 47 -7.27 -24.08 -14.29
C GLU A 47 -7.92 -23.65 -12.99
N MET A 48 -8.06 -22.34 -12.81
CA MET A 48 -8.84 -21.76 -11.73
C MET A 48 -9.86 -20.81 -12.34
N THR A 49 -11.10 -20.91 -11.86
CA THR A 49 -12.21 -20.06 -12.25
C THR A 49 -12.63 -19.21 -11.07
N VAL A 50 -12.68 -17.90 -11.23
CA VAL A 50 -13.31 -16.97 -10.29
C VAL A 50 -14.63 -16.49 -10.86
N LYS A 51 -15.70 -16.70 -10.09
CA LYS A 51 -17.03 -16.18 -10.35
C LYS A 51 -17.31 -15.05 -9.37
N TRP A 52 -17.08 -13.82 -9.80
CA TRP A 52 -17.47 -12.61 -9.07
C TRP A 52 -18.99 -12.58 -8.85
N ASP A 53 -19.44 -12.04 -7.72
CA ASP A 53 -20.88 -11.90 -7.42
C ASP A 53 -21.57 -11.01 -8.47
N GLN A 54 -20.82 -10.06 -9.04
CA GLN A 54 -21.22 -9.27 -10.20
C GLN A 54 -20.11 -9.25 -11.24
N GLY A 55 -20.38 -9.84 -12.41
CA GLY A 55 -19.44 -9.87 -13.53
C GLY A 55 -19.52 -11.15 -14.34
N ALA A 56 -18.73 -11.22 -15.41
CA ALA A 56 -18.48 -12.49 -16.09
C ALA A 56 -17.49 -13.33 -15.26
N PRO A 57 -17.62 -14.66 -15.26
CA PRO A 57 -16.59 -15.52 -14.68
C PRO A 57 -15.27 -15.38 -15.45
N GLU A 58 -14.17 -15.46 -14.73
CA GLU A 58 -12.81 -15.43 -15.26
C GLU A 58 -12.15 -16.78 -15.04
N THR A 59 -11.68 -17.41 -16.11
CA THR A 59 -10.98 -18.69 -16.07
C THR A 59 -9.58 -18.51 -16.65
N HIS A 60 -8.57 -18.93 -15.90
CA HIS A 60 -7.19 -18.84 -16.32
C HIS A 60 -6.38 -20.06 -15.87
N PRO A 61 -5.23 -20.34 -16.52
CA PRO A 61 -4.30 -21.39 -16.07
C PRO A 61 -3.91 -21.18 -14.61
N TYR A 62 -3.91 -22.25 -13.84
CA TYR A 62 -3.54 -22.27 -12.44
C TYR A 62 -2.28 -23.11 -12.23
N LYS A 63 -1.34 -22.55 -11.49
CA LYS A 63 -0.15 -23.24 -11.04
C LYS A 63 0.21 -22.77 -9.65
N SER A 64 0.46 -23.68 -8.71
CA SER A 64 0.92 -23.34 -7.37
C SER A 64 2.28 -23.94 -7.06
N ASP A 65 2.98 -23.30 -6.14
CA ASP A 65 4.19 -23.77 -5.50
C ASP A 65 4.20 -23.34 -4.02
N PRO A 66 5.21 -23.73 -3.21
CA PRO A 66 5.23 -23.36 -1.79
C PRO A 66 5.25 -21.85 -1.48
N THR A 67 5.58 -21.01 -2.44
CA THR A 67 5.68 -19.54 -2.28
C THR A 67 4.41 -18.80 -2.68
N GLY A 68 3.53 -19.45 -3.45
CA GLY A 68 2.30 -18.85 -3.91
C GLY A 68 1.66 -19.58 -5.09
N PHE A 69 1.00 -18.82 -5.97
CA PHE A 69 0.38 -19.38 -7.16
C PHE A 69 0.23 -18.36 -8.29
N GLU A 70 0.01 -18.85 -9.50
CA GLU A 70 -0.30 -18.09 -10.69
C GLU A 70 -1.74 -18.39 -11.12
N TRP A 71 -2.49 -17.36 -11.51
CA TRP A 71 -3.84 -17.49 -12.06
C TRP A 71 -4.11 -16.40 -13.10
N ASN A 72 -4.18 -15.15 -12.67
CA ASN A 72 -4.29 -13.97 -13.56
C ASN A 72 -3.22 -12.94 -13.16
N GLY A 73 -1.98 -13.41 -13.12
CA GLY A 73 -0.86 -12.78 -12.44
C GLY A 73 -0.24 -13.71 -11.40
N SER A 74 0.88 -13.27 -10.80
CA SER A 74 1.58 -14.00 -9.75
C SER A 74 1.14 -13.51 -8.38
N PHE A 75 0.73 -14.45 -7.53
CA PHE A 75 0.32 -14.22 -6.15
C PHE A 75 1.36 -14.85 -5.23
N VAL A 76 1.74 -14.11 -4.19
CA VAL A 76 2.58 -14.61 -3.10
C VAL A 76 1.76 -14.67 -1.82
N GLY A 77 1.95 -15.72 -1.04
CA GLY A 77 1.34 -15.81 0.28
C GLY A 77 1.98 -14.78 1.21
N ILE A 78 1.17 -14.02 1.94
CA ILE A 78 1.66 -13.02 2.89
C ILE A 78 1.20 -13.35 4.30
N GLY A 79 2.16 -13.54 5.21
CA GLY A 79 1.91 -13.69 6.64
C GLY A 79 1.79 -12.34 7.36
N PRO A 80 1.26 -12.34 8.61
CA PRO A 80 1.35 -11.17 9.46
C PRO A 80 2.81 -10.95 9.88
N PHE A 81 3.09 -9.84 10.56
CA PHE A 81 4.37 -9.69 11.24
C PHE A 81 4.53 -10.76 12.33
N ALA A 82 5.76 -11.28 12.47
CA ALA A 82 6.09 -12.25 13.50
C ALA A 82 6.22 -11.61 14.90
N ASP A 83 6.75 -10.38 14.94
CA ASP A 83 6.88 -9.57 16.16
C ASP A 83 6.65 -8.09 15.81
N ALA A 84 5.90 -7.37 16.65
CA ALA A 84 5.72 -5.92 16.52
C ALA A 84 7.04 -5.14 16.51
N LYS A 85 8.10 -5.67 17.15
CA LYS A 85 9.44 -5.07 17.12
C LYS A 85 10.03 -4.95 15.71
N GLN A 86 9.55 -5.72 14.74
CA GLN A 86 9.98 -5.61 13.35
C GLN A 86 9.58 -4.27 12.72
N LEU A 87 8.55 -3.60 13.25
CA LEU A 87 8.13 -2.27 12.81
C LEU A 87 8.94 -1.14 13.45
N VAL A 88 9.76 -1.39 14.47
CA VAL A 88 10.54 -0.33 15.12
C VAL A 88 11.61 0.18 14.15
N GLY A 89 11.58 1.48 13.87
CA GLY A 89 12.50 2.11 12.93
C GLY A 89 11.87 3.28 12.18
N THR A 90 12.60 3.78 11.19
CA THR A 90 12.16 4.87 10.30
C THR A 90 11.86 4.30 8.93
N PHE A 91 10.68 4.66 8.39
CA PHE A 91 10.21 4.18 7.12
C PHE A 91 9.65 5.31 6.26
N GLU A 92 9.98 5.28 4.98
CA GLU A 92 9.55 6.25 3.99
C GLU A 92 8.46 5.63 3.11
N GLY A 93 7.25 6.17 3.24
CA GLY A 93 6.09 5.78 2.46
C GLY A 93 6.11 6.44 1.09
N HIS A 94 6.05 5.62 0.06
CA HIS A 94 5.86 6.04 -1.32
C HIS A 94 4.47 5.60 -1.77
N ASN A 95 3.65 6.55 -2.24
CA ASN A 95 2.42 6.19 -2.89
C ASN A 95 2.76 5.77 -4.33
N ASP A 96 2.72 4.46 -4.60
CA ASP A 96 2.92 3.88 -5.95
C ASP A 96 1.90 4.42 -7.00
N ALA A 97 0.87 5.18 -6.56
CA ALA A 97 -0.19 5.75 -7.38
C ALA A 97 0.08 7.18 -7.90
N VAL A 98 1.21 7.81 -7.58
CA VAL A 98 1.54 9.15 -8.09
C VAL A 98 2.49 9.04 -9.28
N THR A 99 1.94 9.05 -10.49
CA THR A 99 2.71 9.44 -11.68
C THR A 99 3.17 10.88 -11.45
N VAL A 100 4.48 11.10 -11.41
CA VAL A 100 5.06 12.43 -11.31
C VAL A 100 4.95 13.13 -12.66
N ASP A 101 3.74 13.48 -13.05
CA ASP A 101 3.50 14.47 -14.10
C ASP A 101 3.81 15.85 -13.49
N ALA A 102 4.18 16.84 -14.31
CA ALA A 102 4.72 18.15 -13.92
C ALA A 102 3.86 19.01 -12.96
N ASN A 103 2.74 18.48 -12.48
CA ASN A 103 1.77 19.09 -11.55
C ASN A 103 1.36 18.16 -10.39
N SER A 104 2.08 17.05 -10.11
CA SER A 104 1.67 16.10 -9.07
C SER A 104 2.26 16.42 -7.68
N THR A 105 1.45 16.27 -6.64
CA THR A 105 1.88 16.33 -5.24
C THR A 105 2.38 14.96 -4.80
N ALA A 106 3.69 14.79 -4.67
CA ALA A 106 4.25 13.63 -3.99
C ALA A 106 4.08 13.82 -2.48
N VAL A 107 3.20 13.03 -1.86
CA VAL A 107 3.05 12.99 -0.40
C VAL A 107 3.95 11.89 0.13
N TYR A 108 5.16 12.27 0.54
CA TYR A 108 6.04 11.39 1.28
C TYR A 108 5.56 11.35 2.73
N ARG A 109 5.36 10.14 3.24
CA ARG A 109 5.00 9.94 4.65
C ARG A 109 6.15 9.22 5.32
N THR A 110 6.94 9.95 6.09
CA THR A 110 7.91 9.29 6.97
C THR A 110 7.17 8.82 8.20
N LEU A 111 7.29 7.54 8.55
CA LEU A 111 6.82 6.97 9.81
C LEU A 111 8.04 6.57 10.64
N VAL A 112 8.10 7.02 11.88
CA VAL A 112 9.10 6.58 12.85
C VAL A 112 8.39 5.88 13.99
N PHE A 113 8.58 4.58 14.12
CA PHE A 113 8.02 3.77 15.19
C PHE A 113 9.06 3.54 16.28
N GLN A 114 8.68 3.85 17.52
CA GLN A 114 9.52 3.67 18.69
C GLN A 114 9.16 2.36 19.42
N PRO A 115 10.13 1.74 20.14
CA PRO A 115 9.89 0.51 20.90
C PRO A 115 8.84 0.64 22.02
N ASP A 116 8.58 1.85 22.50
CA ASP A 116 7.64 2.13 23.58
C ASP A 116 6.17 2.24 23.11
N GLY A 117 5.91 1.95 21.83
CA GLY A 117 4.58 2.03 21.23
C GLY A 117 4.19 3.45 20.81
N THR A 118 5.12 4.41 20.79
CA THR A 118 4.90 5.73 20.19
C THR A 118 5.37 5.79 18.74
N PHE A 119 4.78 6.70 17.95
CA PHE A 119 5.25 6.99 16.60
C PHE A 119 5.24 8.49 16.31
N THR A 120 6.06 8.90 15.36
CA THR A 120 5.94 10.20 14.70
C THR A 120 5.73 10.02 13.20
N ARG A 121 4.97 10.92 12.59
CA ARG A 121 4.83 11.01 11.14
C ARG A 121 5.06 12.41 10.63
N ASP A 122 5.78 12.50 9.53
CA ASP A 122 5.94 13.73 8.77
C ASP A 122 5.18 13.60 7.46
N ASN A 123 4.24 14.52 7.23
CA ASN A 123 3.65 14.70 5.90
C ASN A 123 4.53 15.69 5.14
N TYR A 124 5.34 15.19 4.21
CA TYR A 124 6.07 16.05 3.28
C TYR A 124 5.32 16.04 1.95
N ALA A 125 4.69 17.17 1.61
CA ALA A 125 4.17 17.41 0.27
C ALA A 125 5.20 18.27 -0.48
N ALA A 126 5.88 17.69 -1.46
CA ALA A 126 6.68 18.48 -2.41
C ALA A 126 5.75 18.93 -3.53
N ILE A 127 5.57 20.24 -3.70
CA ILE A 127 4.94 20.82 -4.89
C ILE A 127 6.08 21.27 -5.79
N HIS A 128 6.39 20.52 -6.85
CA HIS A 128 7.25 21.01 -7.91
C HIS A 128 6.37 21.72 -8.94
N LEU A 129 6.53 23.05 -9.05
CA LEU A 129 5.89 23.84 -10.10
C LEU A 129 6.94 24.14 -11.19
N ASP A 130 7.04 23.28 -12.20
CA ASP A 130 7.82 23.59 -13.40
C ASP A 130 7.06 24.64 -14.21
N SER A 131 7.30 25.91 -13.91
CA SER A 131 6.92 27.00 -14.81
C SER A 131 7.83 26.91 -16.04
N ARG A 132 7.48 26.08 -17.03
CA ARG A 132 8.10 26.21 -18.36
C ARG A 132 7.81 27.63 -18.85
N PRO A 133 8.82 28.46 -19.16
CA PRO A 133 8.56 29.71 -19.85
C PRO A 133 7.94 29.32 -21.20
N SER A 134 6.71 29.77 -21.43
CA SER A 134 6.14 29.74 -22.78
C SER A 134 7.12 30.49 -23.68
N THR A 135 7.55 29.84 -24.76
CA THR A 135 8.31 30.48 -25.83
C THR A 135 7.40 31.50 -26.52
N GLY A 136 7.33 32.70 -25.94
CA GLY A 136 6.61 33.85 -26.43
C GLY A 136 7.16 35.06 -25.69
N ALA A 137 8.13 35.73 -26.32
CA ALA A 137 8.88 36.82 -25.73
C ALA A 137 7.97 37.97 -25.26
N ASP A 138 8.00 38.26 -23.96
CA ASP A 138 7.63 39.54 -23.39
C ASP A 138 8.83 40.04 -22.54
N PRO A 139 9.55 41.10 -22.94
CA PRO A 139 10.81 41.51 -22.30
C PRO A 139 10.62 42.25 -20.95
N GLY A 140 9.54 42.00 -20.22
CA GLY A 140 9.20 42.69 -18.96
C GLY A 140 8.94 41.81 -17.74
N ALA A 141 8.92 40.47 -17.86
CA ALA A 141 8.60 39.59 -16.74
C ALA A 141 9.85 39.22 -15.92
N ALA A 142 9.82 39.54 -14.62
CA ALA A 142 10.84 39.15 -13.65
C ALA A 142 11.07 37.63 -13.65
N PRO A 143 12.30 37.14 -13.37
CA PRO A 143 12.57 35.71 -13.30
C PRO A 143 11.63 35.02 -12.31
N GLY A 144 10.92 34.00 -12.79
CA GLY A 144 9.91 33.27 -12.05
C GLY A 144 10.47 32.73 -10.74
N THR A 145 9.86 33.13 -9.64
CA THR A 145 10.14 32.58 -8.31
C THR A 145 9.68 31.13 -8.29
N VAL A 146 10.60 30.17 -8.13
CA VAL A 146 10.26 28.82 -7.72
C VAL A 146 9.70 28.93 -6.30
N ALA A 147 8.40 28.66 -6.14
CA ALA A 147 7.75 28.66 -4.84
C ALA A 147 7.84 27.24 -4.26
N ASP A 148 8.94 26.95 -3.56
CA ASP A 148 9.05 25.74 -2.76
C ASP A 148 8.26 25.93 -1.46
N GLY A 149 7.00 25.51 -1.46
CA GLY A 149 6.15 25.50 -0.28
C GLY A 149 6.22 24.15 0.44
N SER A 150 7.02 24.02 1.50
CA SER A 150 6.98 22.85 2.38
C SER A 150 6.07 23.11 3.58
N ALA A 151 4.96 22.40 3.71
CA ALA A 151 4.14 22.38 4.92
C ALA A 151 4.45 21.10 5.73
N SER A 152 5.47 21.13 6.59
CA SER A 152 5.74 20.03 7.53
C SER A 152 4.91 20.23 8.80
N SER A 153 4.03 19.27 9.11
CA SER A 153 3.52 19.12 10.48
C SER A 153 3.91 17.74 10.98
N GLN A 154 4.81 17.72 11.97
CA GLN A 154 5.17 16.51 12.69
C GLN A 154 3.99 16.13 13.58
N GLN A 155 3.40 14.97 13.31
CA GLN A 155 2.28 14.44 14.09
C GLN A 155 2.79 13.25 14.90
N ALA A 156 2.44 13.19 16.18
CA ALA A 156 2.90 12.14 17.09
C ALA A 156 1.71 11.43 17.74
N GLY A 157 1.88 10.16 18.04
CA GLY A 157 0.82 9.33 18.60
C GLY A 157 1.31 7.98 19.11
N HIS A 158 0.38 7.05 19.27
CA HIS A 158 0.63 5.67 19.67
C HIS A 158 0.29 4.71 18.55
N TRP A 159 1.01 3.59 18.50
CA TRP A 159 0.75 2.52 17.55
C TRP A 159 0.58 1.17 18.25
N SER A 160 -0.17 0.29 17.62
CA SER A 160 -0.29 -1.12 18.01
C SER A 160 -0.42 -2.01 16.79
N LEU A 161 0.06 -3.23 16.91
CA LEU A 161 -0.01 -4.24 15.86
C LEU A 161 -0.74 -5.47 16.40
N ASP A 162 -1.77 -5.90 15.68
CA ASP A 162 -2.58 -7.07 16.01
C ASP A 162 -2.76 -7.93 14.75
N GLY A 163 -1.95 -8.98 14.62
CA GLY A 163 -1.89 -9.81 13.42
C GLY A 163 -1.53 -8.98 12.18
N TRP A 164 -2.47 -8.89 11.24
CA TRP A 164 -2.34 -8.07 10.02
C TRP A 164 -2.75 -6.61 10.21
N PHE A 165 -3.16 -6.17 11.40
CA PHE A 165 -3.72 -4.82 11.57
C PHE A 165 -2.78 -3.92 12.35
N LEU A 166 -2.31 -2.88 11.66
CA LEU A 166 -1.62 -1.76 12.31
C LEU A 166 -2.66 -0.68 12.63
N THR A 167 -2.66 -0.25 13.89
CA THR A 167 -3.48 0.86 14.38
C THR A 167 -2.57 2.01 14.75
N LEU A 168 -2.85 3.21 14.24
CA LEU A 168 -2.21 4.46 14.60
C LEU A 168 -3.25 5.39 15.23
N THR A 169 -2.96 5.92 16.42
CA THR A 169 -3.82 6.89 17.12
C THR A 169 -3.02 8.13 17.45
N ASP A 170 -3.47 9.29 16.98
CA ASP A 170 -2.88 10.59 17.25
C ASP A 170 -3.97 11.65 17.52
N ALA A 171 -3.57 12.92 17.60
CA ALA A 171 -4.50 14.03 17.85
C ALA A 171 -5.54 14.23 16.73
N GLN A 172 -5.32 13.69 15.53
CA GLN A 172 -6.24 13.77 14.41
C GLN A 172 -7.22 12.59 14.38
N GLY A 173 -6.98 11.53 15.15
CA GLY A 173 -7.87 10.40 15.34
C GLY A 173 -7.15 9.06 15.24
N THR A 174 -7.93 8.01 14.98
CA THR A 174 -7.44 6.64 14.88
C THR A 174 -7.60 6.12 13.46
N ILE A 175 -6.53 5.53 12.91
CA ILE A 175 -6.53 4.78 11.66
C ILE A 175 -6.15 3.34 11.97
N ARG A 176 -6.96 2.37 11.54
CA ARG A 176 -6.65 0.94 11.59
C ARG A 176 -6.76 0.38 10.19
N ALA A 177 -5.70 -0.26 9.69
CA ALA A 177 -5.69 -0.85 8.36
C ALA A 177 -4.76 -2.06 8.29
N LEU A 178 -4.89 -2.83 7.21
CA LEU A 178 -4.02 -3.95 6.93
C LEU A 178 -2.56 -3.48 6.76
N ALA A 179 -1.66 -4.21 7.40
CA ALA A 179 -0.23 -4.06 7.35
C ALA A 179 0.44 -5.44 7.28
N PHE A 180 1.46 -5.56 6.44
CA PHE A 180 2.20 -6.82 6.31
C PHE A 180 3.60 -6.61 5.74
N PRO A 181 4.58 -7.44 6.13
CA PRO A 181 5.93 -7.39 5.58
C PRO A 181 5.92 -7.79 4.10
N LEU A 182 6.75 -7.11 3.31
CA LEU A 182 7.01 -7.44 1.90
C LEU A 182 8.43 -7.98 1.70
N ASP A 183 9.37 -7.52 2.52
CA ASP A 183 10.79 -7.81 2.41
C ASP A 183 11.45 -7.66 3.78
N GLN A 184 12.24 -8.65 4.17
CA GLN A 184 12.98 -8.72 5.43
C GLN A 184 14.38 -9.28 5.15
N ASP A 185 15.38 -8.75 5.84
CA ASP A 185 16.72 -9.32 5.82
C ASP A 185 16.75 -10.58 6.70
N ASP A 186 16.85 -11.74 6.06
CA ASP A 186 16.90 -13.06 6.70
C ASP A 186 18.05 -13.23 7.72
N LYS A 187 19.09 -12.39 7.67
CA LYS A 187 20.24 -12.47 8.59
C LYS A 187 20.05 -11.61 9.83
N THR A 188 19.33 -10.50 9.71
CA THR A 188 19.21 -9.50 10.78
C THR A 188 17.79 -9.36 11.32
N ASP A 189 16.84 -10.08 10.71
CA ASP A 189 15.39 -9.97 10.93
C ASP A 189 14.85 -8.53 10.77
N LYS A 190 15.62 -7.66 10.10
CA LYS A 190 15.21 -6.28 9.87
C LYS A 190 14.25 -6.20 8.71
N LEU A 191 13.13 -5.54 8.97
CA LEU A 191 12.14 -5.23 7.96
C LEU A 191 12.69 -4.20 6.97
N ASN A 192 12.79 -4.57 5.70
CA ASN A 192 13.21 -3.67 4.63
C ASN A 192 12.01 -2.91 4.05
N ARG A 193 10.90 -3.63 3.83
CA ARG A 193 9.68 -3.06 3.26
C ARG A 193 8.45 -3.70 3.87
N PHE A 194 7.41 -2.89 4.06
CA PHE A 194 6.08 -3.36 4.40
C PHE A 194 5.01 -2.56 3.67
N ARG A 195 3.81 -3.12 3.58
CA ARG A 195 2.63 -2.41 3.10
C ARG A 195 1.79 -1.99 4.30
N PHE A 196 1.23 -0.80 4.27
CA PHE A 196 0.20 -0.35 5.22
C PHE A 196 -0.75 0.63 4.55
N ASN A 197 -2.05 0.38 4.67
CA ASN A 197 -3.10 1.25 4.10
C ASN A 197 -2.87 1.58 2.61
N SER A 198 -2.56 0.55 1.81
CA SER A 198 -2.23 0.66 0.37
C SER A 198 -0.98 1.47 0.00
N THR A 199 -0.19 1.89 0.99
CA THR A 199 1.11 2.53 0.79
C THR A 199 2.23 1.54 1.07
N THR A 200 3.24 1.52 0.21
CA THR A 200 4.47 0.76 0.44
C THR A 200 5.45 1.63 1.21
N TYR A 201 5.95 1.13 2.33
CA TYR A 201 6.93 1.78 3.20
C TYR A 201 8.26 1.05 3.11
N ARG A 202 9.35 1.80 2.94
CA ARG A 202 10.72 1.28 2.89
C ARG A 202 11.53 1.80 4.08
N ALA A 203 12.32 0.95 4.72
CA ALA A 203 13.21 1.36 5.80
C ALA A 203 14.23 2.40 5.32
N ALA A 204 14.35 3.51 6.03
CA ALA A 204 15.33 4.55 5.71
C ALA A 204 16.77 4.02 5.89
N GLY A 205 17.64 4.29 4.92
CA GLY A 205 19.04 3.83 4.95
C GLY A 205 19.26 2.35 4.59
N SER A 206 18.25 1.68 4.04
CA SER A 206 18.38 0.37 3.38
C SER A 206 18.87 0.47 1.94
#